data_AF-A0A7V4GZM2-F1
#
_entry.id   AF-A0A7V4GZM2-F1
#
_cell.length_a   1.000
_cell.length_b   1.000
_cell.length_c   1.000
_cell.angle_alpha   90.00
_cell.angle_beta   90.00
_cell.angle_gamma   90.00
#
_symmetry.space_group_name_H-M   'P 1'
#
loop_
_entity.id
_entity.type
_entity.pdbx_description
1 polymer ?
#
loop_
_entity_poly.entity_id
_entity_poly.type
_entity_poly.pdbx_seq_one_letter_code
_entity_poly.pdbx_strand_id
1 'polypeptide(L)'
;MKRLLFVPFFLLTCTAQQAPGDRVELATNWEYRPSGSERYYPVPVPQLLNRVRWWLDDSRDFDRHEAERLKKLPFDTTRLEEGWYRRFLDIPELAPNHRLYIAFEGVAMKSRTYLNRNLLGEHTGMFSRFEYDLTPYLKPGRNQLDVWVSMERLSGSTHSMGQAVTVNLTAAKVMSLSKGMFGPLSPGHDNRAYDLHGIWQPVYRILRAGGGRIGDAWFNPTLTGADIHVEASGGARVRA
;
A
#
# COMPACT_ATOMS: atom_id res chain seq x y z
N MET A 1 -64.41 4.99 10.58
CA MET A 1 -63.46 5.45 9.56
C MET A 1 -62.32 6.21 10.25
N LYS A 2 -61.16 5.57 10.48
CA LYS A 2 -59.97 6.22 11.06
C LYS A 2 -58.97 6.45 9.92
N ARG A 3 -58.67 7.73 9.62
CA ARG A 3 -57.65 8.11 8.64
C ARG A 3 -56.27 7.94 9.29
N LEU A 4 -55.47 7.02 8.75
CA LEU A 4 -54.08 6.82 9.13
C LEU A 4 -53.25 7.90 8.43
N LEU A 5 -52.70 8.85 9.19
CA LEU A 5 -51.74 9.84 8.70
C LEU A 5 -50.39 9.14 8.47
N PHE A 6 -50.00 9.02 7.21
CA PHE A 6 -48.69 8.53 6.81
C PHE A 6 -47.69 9.68 6.98
N VAL A 7 -46.88 9.64 8.04
CA VAL A 7 -45.73 10.55 8.20
C VAL A 7 -44.56 9.91 7.47
N PRO A 8 -44.00 10.53 6.41
CA PRO A 8 -42.84 9.97 5.73
C PRO A 8 -41.62 10.11 6.66
N PHE A 9 -41.12 8.97 7.11
CA PHE A 9 -39.87 8.88 7.85
C PHE A 9 -38.73 9.13 6.85
N PHE A 10 -38.31 10.39 6.72
CA PHE A 10 -37.08 10.73 6.01
C PHE A 10 -35.91 10.16 6.83
N LEU A 11 -35.38 9.02 6.39
CA LEU A 11 -34.08 8.52 6.81
C LEU A 11 -33.02 9.53 6.36
N LEU A 12 -32.70 10.49 7.25
CA LEU A 12 -31.41 11.18 7.17
C LEU A 12 -30.33 10.13 7.41
N THR A 13 -29.75 9.60 6.34
CA THR A 13 -28.41 9.02 6.42
C THR A 13 -27.47 10.16 6.74
N CYS A 14 -27.19 10.34 8.03
CA CYS A 14 -26.12 11.20 8.51
C CYS A 14 -24.80 10.58 8.02
N THR A 15 -24.37 10.94 6.82
CA THR A 15 -22.96 10.80 6.44
C THR A 15 -22.21 11.78 7.33
N ALA A 16 -21.71 11.29 8.47
CA ALA A 16 -20.79 12.07 9.29
C ALA A 16 -19.62 12.50 8.39
N GLN A 17 -19.55 13.81 8.11
CA GLN A 17 -18.46 14.39 7.35
C GLN A 17 -17.20 14.19 8.20
N GLN A 18 -16.20 13.47 7.65
CA GLN A 18 -14.93 13.18 8.34
C GLN A 18 -14.31 14.48 8.88
N ALA A 19 -13.79 14.47 10.12
CA ALA A 19 -13.15 15.65 10.69
C ALA A 19 -11.74 15.83 10.09
N PRO A 20 -11.24 17.06 9.96
CA PRO A 20 -9.86 17.30 9.56
C PRO A 20 -8.86 16.67 10.54
N GLY A 21 -7.87 15.95 10.02
CA GLY A 21 -6.88 15.22 10.80
C GLY A 21 -7.20 13.74 11.00
N ASP A 22 -8.47 13.34 10.83
CA ASP A 22 -8.88 11.95 10.92
C ASP A 22 -8.24 11.12 9.80
N ARG A 23 -7.77 9.92 10.15
CA ARG A 23 -7.38 8.89 9.20
C ARG A 23 -8.45 7.82 9.21
N VAL A 24 -9.02 7.53 8.05
CA VAL A 24 -9.99 6.45 7.87
C VAL A 24 -9.31 5.31 7.13
N GLU A 25 -9.18 4.16 7.78
CA GLU A 25 -8.64 2.97 7.14
C GLU A 25 -9.58 2.45 6.06
N LEU A 26 -9.01 2.10 4.91
CA LEU A 26 -9.72 1.58 3.76
C LEU A 26 -9.56 0.06 3.69
N ALA A 27 -10.06 -0.70 4.66
CA ALA A 27 -9.78 -2.14 4.76
C ALA A 27 -10.59 -3.02 3.78
N THR A 28 -11.85 -2.66 3.49
CA THR A 28 -12.84 -3.48 2.75
C THR A 28 -13.23 -2.85 1.42
N ASN A 29 -13.87 -3.55 0.47
CA ASN A 29 -14.26 -3.00 -0.86
C ASN A 29 -13.09 -2.72 -1.80
N TRP A 30 -11.97 -3.40 -1.60
CA TRP A 30 -10.92 -3.51 -2.60
C TRP A 30 -11.21 -4.69 -3.52
N GLU A 31 -10.92 -4.49 -4.78
CA GLU A 31 -10.94 -5.54 -5.78
C GLU A 31 -9.55 -5.68 -6.39
N TYR A 32 -9.16 -6.88 -6.77
CA TYR A 32 -7.88 -7.18 -7.39
C TYR A 32 -8.08 -7.93 -8.69
N ARG A 33 -7.39 -7.50 -9.74
CA ARG A 33 -7.32 -8.17 -11.04
C ARG A 33 -5.88 -8.63 -11.28
N PRO A 34 -5.59 -9.94 -11.22
CA PRO A 34 -4.27 -10.45 -11.55
C PRO A 34 -3.96 -10.22 -13.04
N SER A 35 -2.67 -10.11 -13.37
CA SER A 35 -2.24 -10.07 -14.78
C SER A 35 -2.74 -11.30 -15.55
N GLY A 36 -3.16 -11.10 -16.79
CA GLY A 36 -3.78 -12.14 -17.63
C GLY A 36 -5.26 -12.42 -17.32
N SER A 37 -5.85 -11.83 -16.29
CA SER A 37 -7.30 -11.88 -16.03
C SER A 37 -8.00 -10.62 -16.50
N GLU A 38 -9.21 -10.76 -17.03
CA GLU A 38 -10.12 -9.63 -17.27
C GLU A 38 -10.99 -9.31 -16.06
N ARG A 39 -11.10 -10.26 -15.12
CA ARG A 39 -12.01 -10.19 -13.98
C ARG A 39 -11.32 -9.64 -12.73
N TYR A 40 -12.04 -8.77 -12.02
CA TYR A 40 -11.73 -8.29 -10.67
C TYR A 40 -12.35 -9.22 -9.61
N TYR A 41 -11.61 -9.45 -8.54
CA TYR A 41 -11.99 -10.29 -7.41
C TYR A 41 -11.92 -9.50 -6.10
N PRO A 42 -12.89 -9.63 -5.18
CA PRO A 42 -12.82 -8.95 -3.89
C PRO A 42 -11.64 -9.47 -3.08
N VAL A 43 -10.81 -8.56 -2.58
CA VAL A 43 -9.59 -8.88 -1.81
C VAL A 43 -9.45 -7.86 -0.69
N PRO A 44 -9.53 -8.26 0.60
CA PRO A 44 -9.31 -7.30 1.69
C PRO A 44 -7.87 -6.78 1.69
N VAL A 45 -7.69 -5.57 2.20
CA VAL A 45 -6.38 -4.94 2.43
C VAL A 45 -6.33 -4.57 3.91
N PRO A 46 -5.19 -4.75 4.62
CA PRO A 46 -3.92 -5.25 4.12
C PRO A 46 -3.82 -6.77 4.00
N GLN A 47 -3.14 -7.26 2.96
CA GLN A 47 -2.58 -8.61 2.89
C GLN A 47 -1.59 -8.78 1.74
N LEU A 48 -0.71 -9.77 1.87
CA LEU A 48 0.08 -10.29 0.75
C LEU A 48 -0.74 -11.31 -0.04
N LEU A 49 -0.59 -11.32 -1.36
CA LEU A 49 -1.32 -12.23 -2.26
C LEU A 49 -0.54 -13.50 -2.59
N ASN A 50 0.63 -13.69 -1.98
CA ASN A 50 1.48 -14.85 -2.13
C ASN A 50 2.02 -15.30 -0.76
N ARG A 51 2.70 -16.47 -0.73
CA ARG A 51 3.23 -17.04 0.52
C ARG A 51 4.45 -16.26 1.00
N VAL A 52 4.45 -15.88 2.28
CA VAL A 52 5.62 -15.27 2.93
C VAL A 52 6.61 -16.36 3.33
N ARG A 53 7.69 -16.53 2.55
CA ARG A 53 8.77 -17.49 2.85
C ARG A 53 9.90 -16.98 3.74
N TRP A 54 10.09 -15.66 3.79
CA TRP A 54 11.36 -15.10 4.28
C TRP A 54 11.34 -14.58 5.71
N TRP A 55 10.16 -14.23 6.21
CA TRP A 55 9.99 -13.48 7.46
C TRP A 55 9.47 -14.32 8.62
N LEU A 56 8.86 -15.46 8.31
CA LEU A 56 8.10 -16.24 9.26
C LEU A 56 8.67 -17.66 9.34
N ASP A 57 8.47 -18.27 10.49
CA ASP A 57 8.88 -19.64 10.78
C ASP A 57 8.37 -20.60 9.69
N ASP A 58 9.26 -21.37 9.06
CA ASP A 58 8.92 -22.42 8.10
C ASP A 58 8.43 -23.71 8.82
N SER A 59 7.65 -23.55 9.89
CA SER A 59 7.02 -24.69 10.55
C SER A 59 5.90 -25.26 9.68
N ARG A 60 5.69 -26.58 9.79
CA ARG A 60 4.60 -27.29 9.10
C ARG A 60 3.22 -26.67 9.39
N ASP A 61 3.06 -26.09 10.57
CA ASP A 61 1.81 -25.44 10.96
C ASP A 61 1.64 -24.10 10.27
N PHE A 62 2.70 -23.29 10.17
CA PHE A 62 2.68 -22.05 9.39
C PHE A 62 2.39 -22.34 7.91
N ASP A 63 3.05 -23.33 7.32
CA ASP A 63 2.84 -23.76 5.93
C ASP A 63 1.39 -24.10 5.64
N ARG A 64 0.76 -24.85 6.56
CA ARG A 64 -0.64 -25.24 6.45
C ARG A 64 -1.56 -24.03 6.50
N HIS A 65 -1.38 -23.14 7.48
CA HIS A 65 -2.20 -21.93 7.61
C HIS A 65 -2.07 -21.02 6.38
N GLU A 66 -0.85 -20.85 5.87
CA GLU A 66 -0.60 -19.97 4.73
C GLU A 66 -1.17 -20.57 3.43
N ALA A 67 -1.04 -21.88 3.24
CA ALA A 67 -1.69 -22.57 2.13
C ALA A 67 -3.22 -22.47 2.19
N GLU A 68 -3.82 -22.59 3.39
CA GLU A 68 -5.27 -22.42 3.59
C GLU A 68 -5.73 -20.98 3.34
N ARG A 69 -4.94 -19.97 3.75
CA ARG A 69 -5.25 -18.57 3.47
C ARG A 69 -5.24 -18.29 1.97
N LEU A 70 -4.20 -18.73 1.26
CA LEU A 70 -4.07 -18.51 -0.18
C LEU A 70 -5.14 -19.25 -0.99
N LYS A 71 -5.53 -20.47 -0.58
CA LYS A 71 -6.64 -21.22 -1.21
C LYS A 71 -8.00 -20.50 -1.15
N LYS A 72 -8.18 -19.55 -0.22
CA LYS A 72 -9.41 -18.74 -0.13
C LYS A 72 -9.47 -17.64 -1.18
N LEU A 73 -8.33 -17.30 -1.81
CA LEU A 73 -8.31 -16.32 -2.90
C LEU A 73 -8.81 -16.98 -4.20
N PRO A 74 -9.70 -16.32 -4.95
CA PRO A 74 -10.36 -16.91 -6.11
C PRO A 74 -9.51 -16.86 -7.40
N PHE A 75 -8.18 -16.84 -7.28
CA PHE A 75 -7.23 -16.77 -8.38
C PHE A 75 -5.92 -17.48 -8.02
N ASP A 76 -5.13 -17.84 -9.03
CA ASP A 76 -3.84 -18.51 -8.83
C ASP A 76 -2.80 -17.54 -8.23
N THR A 77 -2.43 -17.79 -6.98
CA THR A 77 -1.45 -16.99 -6.22
C THR A 77 0.00 -17.36 -6.53
N THR A 78 0.24 -18.48 -7.21
CA THR A 78 1.59 -19.02 -7.45
C THR A 78 2.29 -18.38 -8.65
N ARG A 79 1.52 -17.71 -9.52
CA ARG A 79 1.99 -17.09 -10.77
C ARG A 79 1.70 -15.60 -10.84
N LEU A 80 1.46 -14.96 -9.69
CA LEU A 80 1.32 -13.52 -9.63
C LEU A 80 2.68 -12.89 -9.94
N GLU A 81 2.69 -11.89 -10.81
CA GLU A 81 3.88 -11.08 -11.14
C GLU A 81 3.54 -9.58 -11.04
N GLU A 82 2.33 -9.25 -11.50
CA GLU A 82 1.72 -7.94 -11.40
C GLU A 82 0.20 -8.06 -11.35
N GLY A 83 -0.45 -6.97 -11.00
CA GLY A 83 -1.91 -6.86 -11.08
C GLY A 83 -2.41 -5.47 -10.69
N TRP A 84 -3.72 -5.33 -10.75
CA TRP A 84 -4.39 -4.05 -10.51
C TRP A 84 -5.34 -4.20 -9.33
N TYR A 85 -5.12 -3.41 -8.29
CA TYR A 85 -6.14 -3.14 -7.29
C TYR A 85 -7.05 -2.02 -7.77
N ARG A 86 -8.32 -2.10 -7.40
CA ARG A 86 -9.32 -1.06 -7.61
C ARG A 86 -10.12 -0.84 -6.34
N ARG A 87 -10.45 0.43 -6.10
CA ARG A 87 -11.41 0.84 -5.08
C ARG A 87 -12.21 2.03 -5.56
N PHE A 88 -13.52 2.03 -5.29
CA PHE A 88 -14.34 3.23 -5.44
C PHE A 88 -14.38 4.04 -4.14
N LEU A 89 -14.25 5.36 -4.28
CA LEU A 89 -14.31 6.34 -3.21
C LEU A 89 -15.50 7.25 -3.46
N ASP A 90 -16.52 7.18 -2.60
CA ASP A 90 -17.61 8.14 -2.62
C ASP A 90 -17.19 9.35 -1.77
N ILE A 91 -16.90 10.47 -2.44
CA ILE A 91 -16.35 11.69 -1.83
C ILE A 91 -17.40 12.80 -1.94
N PRO A 92 -17.87 13.36 -0.81
CA PRO A 92 -18.73 14.55 -0.83
C PRO A 92 -17.94 15.77 -1.32
N GLU A 93 -18.64 16.85 -1.65
CA GLU A 93 -17.97 18.12 -1.97
C GLU A 93 -17.06 18.55 -0.81
N LEU A 94 -15.79 18.83 -1.15
CA LEU A 94 -14.80 19.28 -0.16
C LEU A 94 -14.89 20.79 -0.04
N ALA A 95 -14.82 21.29 1.20
CA ALA A 95 -14.71 22.73 1.42
C ALA A 95 -13.39 23.28 0.82
N PRO A 96 -13.32 24.54 0.37
CA PRO A 96 -12.20 25.07 -0.42
C PRO A 96 -10.80 24.94 0.20
N ASN A 97 -10.71 24.89 1.53
CA ASN A 97 -9.47 24.76 2.30
C ASN A 97 -9.17 23.33 2.76
N HIS A 98 -9.93 22.34 2.27
CA HIS A 98 -9.73 20.95 2.57
C HIS A 98 -8.98 20.24 1.44
N ARG A 99 -8.08 19.34 1.84
CA ARG A 99 -7.29 18.50 0.95
C ARG A 99 -7.50 17.06 1.37
N LEU A 100 -7.69 16.18 0.39
CA LEU A 100 -7.87 14.76 0.62
C LEU A 100 -6.64 14.00 0.12
N TYR A 101 -6.09 13.15 0.97
CA TYR A 101 -4.91 12.33 0.65
C TYR A 101 -5.25 10.84 0.76
N ILE A 102 -4.54 10.05 -0.04
CA ILE A 102 -4.41 8.60 0.16
C ILE A 102 -3.01 8.33 0.70
N ALA A 103 -2.90 7.53 1.77
CA ALA A 103 -1.63 7.14 2.36
C ALA A 103 -1.54 5.61 2.38
N PHE A 104 -0.43 5.08 1.86
CA PHE A 104 -0.10 3.67 1.88
C PHE A 104 1.02 3.47 2.89
N GLU A 105 0.80 2.61 3.88
CA GLU A 105 1.85 2.28 4.86
C GLU A 105 2.86 1.25 4.30
N GLY A 106 2.57 0.60 3.16
CA GLY A 106 3.47 -0.35 2.53
C GLY A 106 2.84 -1.16 1.39
N VAL A 107 3.55 -1.26 0.26
CA VAL A 107 3.15 -2.03 -0.93
C VAL A 107 4.34 -2.84 -1.43
N ALA A 108 4.16 -4.15 -1.61
CA ALA A 108 5.20 -5.04 -2.09
C ALA A 108 5.06 -5.26 -3.62
N MET A 109 6.01 -4.85 -4.48
CA MET A 109 7.22 -4.03 -4.23
C MET A 109 7.25 -2.73 -5.02
N LYS A 110 6.68 -2.73 -6.23
CA LYS A 110 6.53 -1.53 -7.07
C LYS A 110 5.05 -1.22 -7.20
N SER A 111 4.71 0.06 -7.20
CA SER A 111 3.34 0.50 -7.43
C SER A 111 3.22 1.75 -8.27
N ARG A 112 2.10 1.86 -8.98
CA ARG A 112 1.66 3.07 -9.67
C ARG A 112 0.21 3.32 -9.29
N THR A 113 -0.07 4.51 -8.78
CA THR A 113 -1.41 4.85 -8.29
C THR A 113 -2.07 5.86 -9.20
N TYR A 114 -3.33 5.62 -9.53
CA TYR A 114 -4.15 6.46 -10.38
C TYR A 114 -5.45 6.83 -9.69
N LEU A 115 -5.89 8.08 -9.87
CA LEU A 115 -7.24 8.52 -9.51
C LEU A 115 -7.96 9.00 -10.77
N ASN A 116 -9.12 8.41 -11.06
CA ASN A 116 -9.94 8.77 -12.23
C ASN A 116 -9.13 8.76 -13.55
N ARG A 117 -8.21 7.81 -13.69
CA ARG A 117 -7.23 7.65 -14.80
C ARG A 117 -6.07 8.66 -14.83
N ASN A 118 -5.94 9.56 -13.85
CA ASN A 118 -4.78 10.43 -13.71
C ASN A 118 -3.72 9.77 -12.83
N LEU A 119 -2.46 9.76 -13.27
CA LEU A 119 -1.35 9.25 -12.47
C LEU A 119 -1.09 10.18 -11.28
N LEU A 120 -1.11 9.62 -10.07
CA LEU A 120 -0.72 10.33 -8.85
C LEU A 120 0.79 10.22 -8.61
N GLY A 121 1.37 9.06 -8.92
CA GLY A 121 2.80 8.81 -8.78
C GLY A 121 3.14 7.33 -8.78
N GLU A 122 4.44 7.07 -8.63
CA GLU A 122 5.02 5.72 -8.53
C GLU A 122 5.72 5.56 -7.17
N HIS A 123 5.80 4.33 -6.68
CA HIS A 123 6.55 4.00 -5.47
C HIS A 123 7.29 2.68 -5.64
N THR A 124 8.51 2.60 -5.11
CA THR A 124 9.31 1.37 -5.05
C THR A 124 9.82 1.19 -3.62
N GLY A 125 9.62 0.00 -3.07
CA GLY A 125 10.01 -0.35 -1.71
C GLY A 125 8.81 -0.80 -0.89
N MET A 126 8.97 -1.91 -0.16
CA MET A 126 7.87 -2.48 0.62
C MET A 126 7.73 -1.89 2.03
N PHE A 127 8.78 -1.27 2.59
CA PHE A 127 8.83 -0.78 3.97
C PHE A 127 8.68 0.73 4.11
N SER A 128 8.61 1.45 3.00
CA SER A 128 8.45 2.89 2.98
C SER A 128 6.99 3.28 2.82
N ARG A 129 6.52 4.15 3.72
CA ARG A 129 5.23 4.82 3.59
C ARG A 129 5.29 5.87 2.48
N PHE A 130 4.17 6.05 1.78
CA PHE A 130 4.01 7.14 0.81
C PHE A 130 2.57 7.67 0.81
N GLU A 131 2.39 8.91 0.33
CA GLU A 131 1.08 9.56 0.23
C GLU A 131 0.94 10.35 -1.07
N TYR A 132 -0.30 10.48 -1.55
CA TYR A 132 -0.63 11.31 -2.71
C TYR A 132 -1.81 12.25 -2.42
N ASP A 133 -1.72 13.48 -2.92
CA ASP A 133 -2.84 14.44 -2.90
C ASP A 133 -3.87 14.03 -3.97
N LEU A 134 -5.08 13.66 -3.53
CA LEU A 134 -6.19 13.31 -4.42
C LEU A 134 -6.90 14.55 -4.95
N THR A 135 -6.82 15.66 -4.21
CA THR A 135 -7.65 16.86 -4.39
C THR A 135 -7.68 17.39 -5.82
N PRO A 136 -6.55 17.49 -6.55
CA PRO A 136 -6.54 18.02 -7.91
C PRO A 136 -7.33 17.18 -8.92
N TYR A 137 -7.60 15.91 -8.62
CA TYR A 137 -8.18 14.93 -9.54
C TYR A 137 -9.56 14.43 -9.11
N LEU A 138 -10.08 14.93 -7.99
CA LEU A 138 -11.39 14.57 -7.46
C LEU A 138 -12.51 15.10 -8.35
N LYS A 139 -13.59 14.32 -8.39
CA LYS A 139 -14.88 14.70 -8.96
C LYS A 139 -15.94 14.58 -7.87
N PRO A 140 -17.01 15.39 -7.91
CA PRO A 140 -18.13 15.21 -6.99
C PRO A 140 -18.70 13.79 -7.06
N GLY A 141 -18.94 13.16 -5.91
CA GLY A 141 -19.49 11.81 -5.82
C GLY A 141 -18.44 10.71 -5.99
N ARG A 142 -18.70 9.77 -6.92
CA ARG A 142 -17.89 8.55 -7.05
C ARG A 142 -16.59 8.79 -7.82
N ASN A 143 -15.49 8.40 -7.19
CA ASN A 143 -14.13 8.44 -7.75
C ASN A 143 -13.56 7.02 -7.80
N GLN A 144 -12.74 6.71 -8.81
CA GLN A 144 -12.09 5.41 -8.94
C GLN A 144 -10.59 5.53 -8.65
N LEU A 145 -10.11 4.77 -7.67
CA LEU A 145 -8.70 4.61 -7.33
C LEU A 145 -8.23 3.27 -7.92
N ASP A 146 -7.23 3.31 -8.80
CA ASP A 146 -6.57 2.12 -9.33
C ASP A 146 -5.11 2.10 -8.88
N VAL A 147 -4.64 0.97 -8.37
CA VAL A 147 -3.25 0.79 -7.92
C VAL A 147 -2.68 -0.41 -8.65
N TRP A 148 -1.80 -0.16 -9.61
CA TRP A 148 -0.99 -1.23 -10.16
C TRP A 148 0.07 -1.62 -9.15
N VAL A 149 0.26 -2.91 -8.95
CA VAL A 149 1.30 -3.48 -8.09
C VAL A 149 2.06 -4.52 -8.89
N SER A 150 3.37 -4.56 -8.71
CA SER A 150 4.23 -5.57 -9.30
C SER A 150 5.37 -5.96 -8.37
N MET A 151 5.78 -7.21 -8.51
CA MET A 151 7.02 -7.73 -7.94
C MET A 151 8.25 -7.03 -8.55
N GLU A 152 9.39 -7.12 -7.89
CA GLU A 152 10.62 -6.67 -8.51
C GLU A 152 11.09 -7.65 -9.59
N ARG A 153 10.93 -7.27 -10.85
CA ARG A 153 11.67 -7.90 -11.94
C ARG A 153 13.10 -7.37 -11.96
N LEU A 154 14.06 -8.27 -11.75
CA LEU A 154 15.42 -8.06 -12.22
C LEU A 154 15.38 -8.16 -13.76
N SER A 155 15.47 -7.01 -14.42
CA SER A 155 15.72 -6.99 -15.87
C SER A 155 17.01 -7.75 -16.14
N GLY A 156 17.01 -8.70 -17.08
CA GLY A 156 18.26 -9.32 -17.54
C GLY A 156 19.19 -8.24 -18.05
N SER A 157 20.22 -7.88 -17.29
CA SER A 157 21.23 -6.93 -17.72
C SER A 157 22.41 -7.70 -18.33
N THR A 158 22.81 -7.30 -19.53
CA THR A 158 24.12 -7.67 -20.12
C THR A 158 25.25 -6.80 -19.55
N HIS A 159 24.93 -5.88 -18.64
CA HIS A 159 25.90 -4.98 -18.03
C HIS A 159 26.68 -5.73 -16.96
N SER A 160 27.96 -5.98 -17.24
CA SER A 160 28.94 -6.37 -16.23
C SER A 160 28.99 -5.29 -15.15
N MET A 161 28.43 -5.56 -13.96
CA MET A 161 28.41 -4.66 -12.81
C MET A 161 29.77 -4.56 -12.10
N GLY A 162 30.87 -4.83 -12.82
CA GLY A 162 32.23 -4.85 -12.29
C GLY A 162 32.75 -6.25 -11.96
N GLN A 163 34.06 -6.42 -12.11
CA GLN A 163 34.78 -7.62 -11.72
C GLN A 163 34.88 -7.65 -10.19
N ALA A 164 34.19 -8.58 -9.54
CA ALA A 164 34.46 -8.87 -8.14
C ALA A 164 35.94 -9.24 -8.02
N VAL A 165 36.66 -8.57 -7.12
CA VAL A 165 38.01 -8.98 -6.69
C VAL A 165 37.94 -10.49 -6.41
N THR A 166 38.79 -11.26 -7.08
CA THR A 166 38.64 -12.70 -7.30
C THR A 166 38.56 -13.49 -6.01
N VAL A 167 37.36 -13.59 -5.44
CA VAL A 167 37.02 -14.63 -4.49
C VAL A 167 36.48 -15.78 -5.33
N ASN A 168 37.10 -16.96 -5.26
CA ASN A 168 36.47 -18.17 -5.81
C ASN A 168 35.13 -18.38 -5.10
N LEU A 169 34.05 -18.02 -5.79
CA LEU A 169 32.68 -18.25 -5.37
C LEU A 169 32.31 -19.65 -5.84
N THR A 170 32.26 -20.60 -4.90
CA THR A 170 31.63 -21.89 -5.14
C THR A 170 30.12 -21.75 -4.93
N ALA A 171 29.32 -22.63 -5.54
CA ALA A 171 27.88 -22.71 -5.27
C ALA A 171 27.60 -22.81 -3.75
N ALA A 172 28.44 -23.56 -3.02
CA ALA A 172 28.39 -23.66 -1.57
C ALA A 172 28.61 -22.31 -0.85
N LYS A 173 29.46 -21.42 -1.38
CA LYS A 173 29.75 -20.10 -0.80
C LYS A 173 28.58 -19.12 -0.97
N VAL A 174 27.91 -19.19 -2.13
CA VAL A 174 26.66 -18.45 -2.39
C VAL A 174 25.52 -18.97 -1.50
N MET A 175 25.47 -20.29 -1.29
CA MET A 175 24.50 -20.93 -0.38
C MET A 175 24.80 -20.73 1.12
N SER A 176 26.03 -20.34 1.48
CA SER A 176 26.43 -20.04 2.86
C SER A 176 26.25 -18.57 3.26
N LEU A 177 25.92 -17.69 2.32
CA LEU A 177 25.45 -16.35 2.65
C LEU A 177 24.10 -16.48 3.38
N SER A 178 23.84 -15.58 4.33
CA SER A 178 22.57 -15.57 5.07
C SER A 178 21.41 -15.62 4.06
N LYS A 179 20.65 -16.73 4.11
CA LYS A 179 19.55 -17.05 3.18
C LYS A 179 18.52 -15.93 3.02
N GLY A 180 18.52 -14.92 3.89
CA GLY A 180 17.58 -13.81 4.00
C GLY A 180 17.81 -12.62 3.06
N MET A 181 18.95 -12.51 2.38
CA MET A 181 19.28 -11.28 1.62
C MET A 181 19.22 -11.43 0.10
N PHE A 182 19.22 -12.66 -0.40
CA PHE A 182 19.13 -12.95 -1.83
C PHE A 182 18.31 -14.23 -2.00
N GLY A 183 17.03 -14.11 -2.39
CA GLY A 183 16.33 -15.24 -3.02
C GLY A 183 17.22 -15.75 -4.16
N PRO A 184 17.18 -17.04 -4.54
CA PRO A 184 18.24 -17.65 -5.34
C PRO A 184 18.53 -16.82 -6.61
N LEU A 185 19.54 -15.96 -6.56
CA LEU A 185 19.96 -15.09 -7.67
C LEU A 185 20.63 -15.90 -8.80
N SER A 186 20.34 -17.20 -8.88
CA SER A 186 20.73 -18.06 -9.97
C SER A 186 19.99 -17.58 -11.22
N PRO A 187 20.71 -17.13 -12.26
CA PRO A 187 20.10 -16.80 -13.54
C PRO A 187 19.25 -17.98 -14.03
N GLY A 188 17.98 -17.75 -14.35
CA GLY A 188 17.05 -18.78 -14.81
C GLY A 188 16.31 -19.58 -13.72
N HIS A 189 16.45 -19.23 -12.43
CA HIS A 189 15.64 -19.81 -11.37
C HIS A 189 14.34 -19.03 -11.16
N ASP A 190 13.24 -19.75 -10.96
CA ASP A 190 11.95 -19.16 -10.64
C ASP A 190 11.93 -18.67 -9.18
N ASN A 191 12.15 -17.37 -8.99
CA ASN A 191 12.19 -16.74 -7.67
C ASN A 191 10.83 -16.25 -7.17
N ARG A 192 9.73 -16.54 -7.88
CA ARG A 192 8.37 -16.12 -7.50
C ARG A 192 7.94 -16.63 -6.11
N ALA A 193 8.60 -17.67 -5.61
CA ALA A 193 8.41 -18.18 -4.25
C ALA A 193 8.96 -17.23 -3.15
N TYR A 194 9.77 -16.23 -3.51
CA TYR A 194 10.39 -15.25 -2.62
C TYR A 194 9.93 -13.82 -2.89
N ASP A 195 9.37 -13.55 -4.06
CA ASP A 195 8.88 -12.22 -4.44
C ASP A 195 7.58 -11.88 -3.71
N LEU A 196 7.54 -10.81 -2.93
CA LEU A 196 6.34 -10.40 -2.21
C LEU A 196 5.44 -9.53 -3.10
N HIS A 197 4.13 -9.79 -3.04
CA HIS A 197 3.16 -9.09 -3.86
C HIS A 197 1.90 -8.69 -3.09
N GLY A 198 1.52 -7.43 -3.22
CA GLY A 198 0.26 -6.89 -2.71
C GLY A 198 0.41 -5.71 -1.78
N ILE A 199 -0.73 -5.15 -1.37
CA ILE A 199 -0.81 -4.06 -0.40
C ILE A 199 -0.84 -4.69 1.00
N TRP A 200 0.32 -4.81 1.63
CA TRP A 200 0.52 -5.62 2.83
C TRP A 200 0.43 -4.83 4.14
N GLN A 201 0.35 -3.50 4.07
CA GLN A 201 0.11 -2.62 5.20
C GLN A 201 -1.13 -1.74 4.94
N PRO A 202 -1.76 -1.19 5.99
CA PRO A 202 -2.99 -0.43 5.85
C PRO A 202 -2.91 0.73 4.85
N VAL A 203 -4.07 1.04 4.26
CA VAL A 203 -4.24 2.21 3.40
C VAL A 203 -5.24 3.15 4.06
N TYR A 204 -4.87 4.41 4.19
CA TYR A 204 -5.68 5.42 4.85
C TYR A 204 -6.13 6.52 3.89
N ARG A 205 -7.38 6.93 4.04
CA ARG A 205 -7.86 8.22 3.54
C ARG A 205 -7.68 9.28 4.63
N ILE A 206 -7.01 10.37 4.31
CA ILE A 206 -6.70 11.45 5.25
C ILE A 206 -7.30 12.75 4.74
N LEU A 207 -8.25 13.30 5.48
CA LEU A 207 -8.77 14.65 5.23
C LEU A 207 -7.95 15.64 6.04
N ARG A 208 -7.35 16.64 5.38
CA ARG A 208 -6.60 17.73 6.03
C ARG A 208 -7.31 19.04 5.77
N ALA A 209 -7.46 19.88 6.79
CA ALA A 209 -7.95 21.24 6.65
C ALA A 209 -6.84 22.24 6.97
N GLY A 210 -6.79 23.32 6.20
CA GLY A 210 -5.76 24.34 6.34
C GLY A 210 -4.48 23.99 5.58
N GLY A 211 -3.53 24.93 5.59
CA GLY A 211 -2.30 24.84 4.81
C GLY A 211 -1.08 24.35 5.58
N GLY A 212 -1.22 23.93 6.85
CA GLY A 212 -0.11 23.54 7.71
C GLY A 212 0.10 22.02 7.79
N ARG A 213 1.35 21.58 7.83
CA ARG A 213 1.77 20.19 8.05
C ARG A 213 3.01 20.18 8.95
N ILE A 214 3.04 19.27 9.93
CA ILE A 214 4.29 18.81 10.54
C ILE A 214 4.75 17.61 9.70
N GLY A 215 5.92 17.74 9.08
CA GLY A 215 6.54 16.68 8.29
C GLY A 215 7.17 15.63 9.19
N ASP A 216 8.02 16.08 10.10
CA ASP A 216 8.73 15.22 11.06
C ASP A 216 9.01 15.98 12.35
N ALA A 217 9.19 15.26 13.45
CA ALA A 217 9.57 15.82 14.73
C ALA A 217 10.47 14.83 15.47
N TRP A 218 11.73 15.22 15.68
CA TRP A 218 12.68 14.41 16.43
C TRP A 218 12.99 15.04 17.79
N PHE A 219 12.95 14.19 18.80
CA PHE A 219 13.31 14.50 20.18
C PHE A 219 14.62 13.77 20.51
N ASN A 220 15.65 14.54 20.83
CA ASN A 220 16.97 14.02 21.17
C ASN A 220 17.28 14.33 22.65
N PRO A 221 16.87 13.46 23.58
CA PRO A 221 17.13 13.65 25.00
C PRO A 221 18.59 13.34 25.34
N THR A 222 19.13 14.10 26.29
CA THR A 222 20.42 13.89 26.94
C THR A 222 20.22 13.75 28.45
N LEU A 223 21.27 13.38 29.19
CA LEU A 223 21.19 13.25 30.65
C LEU A 223 20.91 14.59 31.37
N THR A 224 21.13 15.73 30.71
CA THR A 224 21.02 17.08 31.31
C THR A 224 20.09 18.02 30.57
N GLY A 225 19.40 17.57 29.53
CA GLY A 225 18.55 18.40 28.68
C GLY A 225 18.00 17.65 27.47
N ALA A 226 17.39 18.35 26.52
CA ALA A 226 16.94 17.73 25.28
C ALA A 226 16.83 18.75 24.14
N ASP A 227 17.07 18.29 22.91
CA ASP A 227 16.84 19.05 21.69
C ASP A 227 15.59 18.52 20.98
N ILE A 228 14.68 19.43 20.61
CA ILE A 228 13.51 19.11 19.78
C ILE A 228 13.70 19.83 18.46
N HIS A 229 13.59 19.09 17.37
CA HIS A 229 13.48 19.67 16.04
C HIS A 229 12.15 19.26 15.43
N VAL A 230 11.53 20.20 14.74
CA VAL A 230 10.25 19.99 14.05
C VAL A 230 10.39 20.53 12.64
N GLU A 231 10.19 19.67 11.65
CA GLU A 231 9.97 20.09 10.27
C GLU A 231 8.49 20.41 10.10
N ALA A 232 8.18 21.66 9.77
CA ALA A 232 6.82 22.08 9.49
C ALA A 232 6.77 22.95 8.23
N SER A 233 5.68 22.83 7.48
CA SER A 233 5.40 23.65 6.31
C SER A 233 3.96 24.17 6.36
N GLY A 234 3.74 25.44 5.99
CA GLY A 234 2.39 25.96 5.82
C GLY A 234 2.26 27.49 5.80
N GLY A 235 1.11 27.96 5.33
CA GLY A 235 0.82 29.39 5.14
C GLY A 235 0.47 30.18 6.41
N ALA A 236 0.46 29.55 7.58
CA ALA A 236 0.18 30.21 8.86
C ALA A 236 1.25 29.88 9.91
N ARG A 237 1.41 30.79 10.88
CA ARG A 237 2.40 30.74 11.98
C ARG A 237 2.51 29.35 12.61
N VAL A 238 3.65 28.70 12.42
CA VAL A 238 4.09 27.57 13.24
C VAL A 238 4.62 28.17 14.55
N ARG A 239 3.94 27.94 15.68
CA ARG A 239 4.43 28.30 17.00
C ARG A 239 5.03 27.05 17.64
N ALA A 240 6.34 27.08 17.87
CA ALA A 240 7.05 26.14 18.74
C ALA A 240 6.77 26.48 20.20
#